data_AF-M3DB95-F1
#
_entry.id   AF-M3DB95-F1
#
_cell.length_a   1.000
_cell.length_b   1.000
_cell.length_c   1.000
_cell.angle_alpha   90.00
_cell.angle_beta   90.00
_cell.angle_gamma   90.00
#
_symmetry.space_group_name_H-M   'P 1'
#
loop_
_entity.id
_entity.type
_entity.pdbx_description
1 polymer ?
#
loop_
_entity_poly.entity_id
_entity_poly.type
_entity_poly.pdbx_seq_one_letter_code
_entity_poly.pdbx_strand_id
1 'polypeptide(L)'
;MHLAGRYGHASLYADLLAWLAYLTSDHAIDAALATYGKYARLLSDPAAVVSLELLLQYKARLLSLHIARKAYKPSILRDELDGDLRTCPSNSILLALRSCLADQDRLRELVKVPILARTSQPDIVQWFVKLVQEVRRVGDQAASGATENNIRATFSNAVLLPDSPIKHAPALWMVWLEWEFSRVRVLEQQSKTSALQRVKRVILDGMRYIPWHKGFILRGLECLIANEETSAVVRQEHRQMYDMLVERGLRIRYDIESAS
;
A
#
# COMPACT_ATOMS: atom_id res chain seq x y z
N MET A 1 7.02 -25.26 -19.90
CA MET A 1 6.88 -25.57 -18.46
C MET A 1 8.17 -26.10 -17.80
N HIS A 2 9.01 -26.88 -18.49
CA HIS A 2 10.27 -27.40 -17.91
C HIS A 2 11.36 -26.35 -17.60
N LEU A 3 11.45 -25.25 -18.37
CA LEU A 3 12.43 -24.18 -18.12
C LEU A 3 12.12 -23.40 -16.83
N ALA A 4 10.86 -23.04 -16.58
CA ALA A 4 10.43 -22.37 -15.34
C ALA A 4 10.73 -23.21 -14.08
N GLY A 5 10.56 -24.53 -14.17
CA GLY A 5 10.99 -25.45 -13.10
C GLY A 5 12.50 -25.35 -12.83
N ARG A 6 13.34 -25.34 -13.88
CA ARG A 6 14.80 -25.26 -13.73
C ARG A 6 15.26 -23.96 -13.07
N TYR A 7 14.67 -22.81 -13.42
CA TYR A 7 15.04 -21.53 -12.83
C TYR A 7 14.54 -21.38 -11.37
N GLY A 8 13.38 -21.95 -11.02
CA GLY A 8 12.91 -22.01 -9.62
C GLY A 8 13.86 -22.80 -8.71
N HIS A 9 14.34 -23.96 -9.16
CA HIS A 9 15.35 -24.73 -8.41
C HIS A 9 16.68 -23.97 -8.30
N ALA A 10 17.07 -23.21 -9.32
CA ALA A 10 18.26 -22.37 -9.28
C ALA A 10 18.14 -21.26 -8.21
N SER A 11 16.98 -20.59 -8.11
CA SER A 11 16.76 -19.59 -7.05
C SER A 11 16.78 -20.19 -5.64
N LEU A 12 16.21 -21.39 -5.45
CA LEU A 12 16.23 -22.07 -4.16
C LEU A 12 17.64 -22.54 -3.78
N TYR A 13 18.38 -23.09 -4.74
CA TYR A 13 19.78 -23.50 -4.54
C TYR A 13 20.66 -22.31 -4.15
N ALA A 14 20.49 -21.17 -4.84
CA ALA A 14 21.18 -19.94 -4.50
C ALA A 14 20.83 -19.43 -3.09
N ASP A 15 19.55 -19.53 -2.70
CA ASP A 15 19.11 -19.19 -1.35
C ASP A 15 19.78 -20.07 -0.28
N LEU A 16 19.77 -21.40 -0.47
CA LEU A 16 20.42 -22.33 0.45
C LEU A 16 21.93 -22.07 0.60
N LEU A 17 22.61 -21.73 -0.50
CA LEU A 17 24.02 -21.34 -0.44
C LEU A 17 24.24 -20.02 0.30
N ALA A 18 23.35 -19.04 0.13
CA ALA A 18 23.42 -17.78 0.85
C ALA A 18 23.19 -17.99 2.35
N TRP A 19 22.25 -18.84 2.73
CA TRP A 19 22.04 -19.28 4.12
C TRP A 19 23.24 -20.00 4.69
N LEU A 20 23.83 -20.93 3.94
CA LEU A 20 25.03 -21.63 4.38
C LEU A 20 26.16 -20.63 4.63
N ALA A 21 26.42 -19.72 3.68
CA ALA A 21 27.43 -18.68 3.82
C ALA A 21 27.16 -17.76 5.03
N TYR A 22 25.90 -17.41 5.27
CA TYR A 22 25.48 -16.62 6.43
C TYR A 22 25.80 -17.35 7.74
N LEU A 23 25.36 -18.61 7.87
CA LEU A 23 25.49 -19.39 9.10
C LEU A 23 26.94 -19.77 9.40
N THR A 24 27.76 -20.04 8.38
CA THR A 24 29.18 -20.40 8.56
C THR A 24 30.10 -19.19 8.77
N SER A 25 29.65 -17.98 8.43
CA SER A 25 30.43 -16.74 8.58
C SER A 25 30.04 -15.95 9.84
N ASP A 26 29.72 -16.63 10.94
CA ASP A 26 29.19 -16.03 12.18
C ASP A 26 28.06 -15.01 11.94
N HIS A 27 27.12 -15.35 11.06
CA HIS A 27 25.97 -14.51 10.74
C HIS A 27 26.37 -13.16 10.11
N ALA A 28 27.52 -13.07 9.45
CA ALA A 28 27.93 -11.92 8.66
C ALA A 28 27.08 -11.83 7.38
N ILE A 29 26.36 -10.73 7.22
CA ILE A 29 25.43 -10.55 6.11
C ILE A 29 26.12 -10.38 4.75
N ASP A 30 27.35 -9.86 4.76
CA ASP A 30 28.14 -9.59 3.54
C ASP A 30 28.41 -10.86 2.73
N ALA A 31 28.65 -12.00 3.40
CA ALA A 31 28.89 -13.29 2.73
C ALA A 31 27.63 -13.81 2.01
N ALA A 32 26.46 -13.63 2.61
CA ALA A 32 25.19 -13.97 1.97
C ALA A 32 24.86 -13.02 0.82
N LEU A 33 25.07 -11.70 1.00
CA LEU A 33 24.85 -10.70 -0.04
C LEU A 33 25.74 -10.94 -1.27
N ALA A 34 27.01 -11.31 -1.06
CA ALA A 34 27.90 -11.70 -2.15
C ALA A 34 27.36 -12.90 -2.94
N THR A 35 26.78 -13.87 -2.23
CA THR A 35 26.15 -15.06 -2.84
C THR A 35 24.92 -14.67 -3.65
N TYR A 36 23.99 -13.89 -3.08
CA TYR A 36 22.83 -13.39 -3.82
C TYR A 36 23.24 -12.55 -5.03
N GLY A 37 24.23 -11.66 -4.90
CA GLY A 37 24.73 -10.84 -6.00
C GLY A 37 25.31 -11.68 -7.15
N LYS A 38 26.03 -12.76 -6.84
CA LYS A 38 26.52 -13.71 -7.84
C LYS A 38 25.38 -14.35 -8.63
N TYR A 39 24.37 -14.89 -7.94
CA TYR A 39 23.26 -15.59 -8.59
C TYR A 39 22.25 -14.65 -9.26
N ALA A 40 22.06 -13.44 -8.74
CA ALA A 40 21.25 -12.41 -9.39
C ALA A 40 21.79 -12.05 -10.77
N ARG A 41 23.13 -11.92 -10.92
CA ARG A 41 23.77 -11.71 -12.23
C ARG A 41 23.54 -12.89 -13.18
N LEU A 42 23.59 -14.12 -12.68
CA LEU A 42 23.31 -15.32 -13.49
C LEU A 42 21.85 -15.42 -13.92
N LEU A 43 20.92 -14.90 -13.11
CA LEU A 43 19.49 -14.87 -13.39
C LEU A 43 19.01 -13.56 -14.03
N SER A 44 19.93 -12.68 -14.46
CA SER A 44 19.58 -11.40 -15.09
C SER A 44 19.05 -11.53 -16.53
N ASP A 45 19.01 -12.76 -17.07
CA ASP A 45 18.41 -13.06 -18.36
C ASP A 45 16.90 -12.71 -18.35
N PRO A 46 16.37 -11.99 -19.35
CA PRO A 46 14.94 -11.75 -19.51
C PRO A 46 14.06 -13.02 -19.42
N ALA A 47 14.59 -14.18 -19.82
CA ALA A 47 13.88 -15.46 -19.69
C ALA A 47 13.72 -15.96 -18.24
N ALA A 48 14.51 -15.41 -17.30
CA ALA A 48 14.59 -15.82 -15.90
C ALA A 48 14.07 -14.77 -14.91
N VAL A 49 13.36 -13.73 -15.38
CA VAL A 49 12.87 -12.61 -14.54
C VAL A 49 12.09 -13.08 -13.32
N VAL A 50 11.20 -14.07 -13.48
CA VAL A 50 10.41 -14.62 -12.36
C VAL A 50 11.30 -15.26 -11.29
N SER A 51 12.38 -15.92 -11.70
CA SER A 51 13.30 -16.57 -10.77
C SER A 51 14.30 -15.60 -10.15
N LEU A 52 14.68 -14.55 -10.87
CA LEU A 52 15.38 -13.42 -10.29
C LEU A 52 14.52 -12.75 -9.22
N GLU A 53 13.26 -12.45 -9.52
CA GLU A 53 12.33 -11.88 -8.55
C GLU A 53 12.19 -12.78 -7.32
N LEU A 54 12.03 -14.10 -7.51
CA LEU A 54 11.96 -15.06 -6.41
C LEU A 54 13.23 -15.08 -5.57
N LEU A 55 14.41 -15.03 -6.20
CA LEU A 55 15.69 -14.92 -5.50
C LEU A 55 15.78 -13.64 -4.66
N LEU A 56 15.33 -12.51 -5.20
CA LEU A 56 15.29 -11.23 -4.48
C LEU A 56 14.30 -11.26 -3.30
N GLN A 57 13.16 -11.96 -3.45
CA GLN A 57 12.25 -12.20 -2.33
C GLN A 57 12.88 -13.03 -1.21
N TYR A 58 13.69 -14.05 -1.55
CA TYR A 58 14.44 -14.82 -0.56
C TYR A 58 15.51 -13.95 0.15
N LYS A 59 16.28 -13.17 -0.61
CA LYS A 59 17.23 -12.17 -0.07
C LYS A 59 16.55 -11.25 0.94
N ALA A 60 15.37 -10.72 0.61
CA ALA A 60 14.60 -9.84 1.49
C ALA A 60 14.21 -10.51 2.81
N ARG A 61 13.86 -11.81 2.80
CA ARG A 61 13.53 -12.57 4.02
C ARG A 61 14.75 -12.75 4.91
N LEU A 62 15.91 -13.11 4.34
CA LEU A 62 17.16 -13.21 5.10
C LEU A 62 17.52 -11.85 5.73
N LEU A 63 17.43 -10.77 4.96
CA LEU A 63 17.69 -9.41 5.44
C LEU A 63 16.76 -9.02 6.59
N SER A 64 15.47 -9.31 6.45
CA SER A 64 14.46 -9.06 7.50
C SER A 64 14.82 -9.77 8.80
N LEU A 65 15.27 -11.03 8.71
CA LEU A 65 15.73 -11.79 9.86
C LEU A 65 17.01 -11.20 10.48
N HIS A 66 17.97 -10.81 9.66
CA HIS A 66 19.24 -10.24 10.12
C HIS A 66 19.01 -8.93 10.88
N ILE A 67 18.20 -8.02 10.32
CA ILE A 67 17.82 -6.74 10.94
C ILE A 67 17.19 -6.96 12.32
N ALA A 68 16.37 -8.01 12.48
CA ALA A 68 15.72 -8.32 13.75
C ALA A 68 16.67 -8.87 14.82
N ARG A 69 17.88 -9.33 14.46
CA ARG A 69 18.76 -10.10 15.36
C ARG A 69 20.14 -9.51 15.58
N LYS A 70 20.64 -8.68 14.66
CA LYS A 70 22.03 -8.22 14.65
C LYS A 70 22.12 -6.73 14.31
N ALA A 71 23.16 -6.09 14.82
CA ALA A 71 23.51 -4.74 14.40
C ALA A 71 23.94 -4.76 12.93
N TYR A 72 23.51 -3.75 12.18
CA TYR A 72 23.75 -3.67 10.74
C TYR A 72 24.00 -2.21 10.33
N LYS A 73 24.55 -2.01 9.13
CA LYS A 73 24.75 -0.69 8.54
C LYS A 73 23.56 -0.36 7.62
N PRO A 74 22.67 0.58 7.98
CA PRO A 74 21.45 0.82 7.19
C PRO A 74 21.70 1.35 5.79
N SER A 75 22.82 2.05 5.55
CA SER A 75 23.17 2.56 4.22
C SER A 75 23.42 1.44 3.22
N ILE A 76 24.16 0.41 3.64
CA ILE A 76 24.53 -0.73 2.77
C ILE A 76 23.26 -1.48 2.35
N LEU A 77 22.40 -1.81 3.32
CA LEU A 77 21.16 -2.54 3.02
C LEU A 77 20.19 -1.72 2.16
N ARG A 78 20.18 -0.38 2.34
CA ARG A 78 19.38 0.50 1.49
C ARG A 78 19.89 0.54 0.06
N ASP A 79 21.19 0.70 -0.14
CA ASP A 79 21.76 0.75 -1.48
C ASP A 79 21.57 -0.58 -2.23
N GLU A 80 21.69 -1.70 -1.52
CA GLU A 80 21.36 -3.04 -2.04
C GLU A 80 19.88 -3.16 -2.45
N LEU A 81 18.96 -2.79 -1.55
CA LEU A 81 17.53 -2.91 -1.79
C LEU A 81 17.02 -1.93 -2.85
N ASP A 82 17.61 -0.73 -2.90
CA ASP A 82 17.36 0.27 -3.93
C ASP A 82 17.85 -0.22 -5.31
N GLY A 83 18.91 -1.06 -5.34
CA GLY A 83 19.34 -1.79 -6.53
C GLY A 83 18.32 -2.85 -6.96
N ASP A 84 17.87 -3.68 -6.01
CA ASP A 84 16.89 -4.75 -6.27
C ASP A 84 15.54 -4.18 -6.78
N LEU A 85 15.08 -3.07 -6.20
CA LEU A 85 13.84 -2.38 -6.60
C LEU A 85 13.91 -1.71 -7.98
N ARG A 86 15.11 -1.47 -8.54
CA ARG A 86 15.21 -1.02 -9.94
C ARG A 86 14.86 -2.14 -10.91
N THR A 87 15.14 -3.38 -10.53
CA THR A 87 14.88 -4.57 -11.35
C THR A 87 13.45 -5.06 -11.14
N CYS A 88 12.96 -5.07 -9.89
CA CYS A 88 11.63 -5.53 -9.52
C CYS A 88 10.86 -4.43 -8.75
N PRO A 89 10.41 -3.36 -9.44
CA PRO A 89 9.85 -2.16 -8.80
C PRO A 89 8.51 -2.36 -8.10
N SER A 90 7.76 -3.39 -8.48
CA SER A 90 6.40 -3.68 -7.97
C SER A 90 6.39 -4.81 -6.92
N ASN A 91 7.55 -5.30 -6.51
CA ASN A 91 7.63 -6.42 -5.58
C ASN A 91 7.26 -5.97 -4.17
N SER A 92 6.13 -6.46 -3.66
CA SER A 92 5.58 -6.05 -2.36
C SER A 92 6.47 -6.41 -1.17
N ILE A 93 7.25 -7.51 -1.26
CA ILE A 93 8.16 -7.94 -0.19
C ILE A 93 9.36 -6.98 -0.10
N LEU A 94 9.97 -6.63 -1.23
CA LEU A 94 11.07 -5.66 -1.29
C LEU A 94 10.61 -4.28 -0.82
N LEU A 95 9.44 -3.82 -1.28
CA LEU A 95 8.85 -2.55 -0.87
C LEU A 95 8.54 -2.52 0.64
N ALA A 96 8.01 -3.60 1.21
CA ALA A 96 7.75 -3.71 2.64
C ALA A 96 9.04 -3.63 3.47
N LEU A 97 10.10 -4.34 3.07
CA LEU A 97 11.40 -4.26 3.72
C LEU A 97 12.00 -2.85 3.63
N ARG A 98 11.85 -2.19 2.46
CA ARG A 98 12.34 -0.83 2.25
C ARG A 98 11.65 0.18 3.16
N SER A 99 10.36 -0.04 3.41
CA SER A 99 9.55 0.72 4.37
C SER A 99 10.07 0.53 5.81
N CYS A 100 10.40 -0.70 6.19
CA CYS A 100 10.93 -0.97 7.52
C CYS A 100 12.27 -0.25 7.78
N LEU A 101 13.16 -0.24 6.78
CA LEU A 101 14.43 0.49 6.85
C LEU A 101 14.25 2.02 6.88
N ALA A 102 13.24 2.52 6.16
CA ALA A 102 12.85 3.93 6.15
C ALA A 102 12.43 4.43 7.53
N ASP A 103 11.58 3.66 8.20
CA ASP A 103 11.03 4.00 9.52
C ASP A 103 12.13 4.10 10.60
N GLN A 104 13.28 3.45 10.39
CA GLN A 104 14.42 3.47 11.31
C GLN A 104 15.42 4.63 11.05
N ASP A 105 15.45 5.23 9.85
CA ASP A 105 16.38 6.32 9.48
C ASP A 105 15.64 7.53 8.87
N ARG A 106 14.64 8.00 9.62
CA ARG A 106 13.59 8.97 9.22
C ARG A 106 14.12 10.31 8.69
N LEU A 107 15.19 10.84 9.29
CA LEU A 107 15.75 12.15 8.94
C LEU A 107 16.40 12.16 7.55
N ARG A 108 16.94 11.03 7.09
CA ARG A 108 17.63 10.94 5.80
C ARG A 108 16.69 10.71 4.63
N GLU A 109 15.47 10.24 4.87
CA GLU A 109 14.46 10.11 3.82
C GLU A 109 13.95 11.46 3.34
N LEU A 110 13.86 12.46 4.22
CA LEU A 110 13.49 13.82 3.84
C LEU A 110 14.49 14.47 2.87
N VAL A 111 15.74 13.98 2.87
CA VAL A 111 16.84 14.50 2.04
C VAL A 111 16.96 13.76 0.70
N LYS A 112 16.41 12.55 0.57
CA LYS A 112 16.51 11.73 -0.66
C LYS A 112 15.20 11.74 -1.44
N VAL A 113 15.28 12.06 -2.73
CA VAL A 113 14.16 11.89 -3.67
C VAL A 113 13.77 10.40 -3.69
N PRO A 114 12.52 10.03 -3.36
CA PRO A 114 12.11 8.64 -3.29
C PRO A 114 12.26 7.97 -4.66
N ILE A 115 12.73 6.72 -4.69
CA ILE A 115 12.85 5.93 -5.93
C ILE A 115 11.49 5.77 -6.63
N LEU A 116 10.40 5.81 -5.87
CA LEU A 116 9.02 5.87 -6.36
C LEU A 116 8.69 7.16 -7.15
N ALA A 117 9.54 8.19 -7.09
CA ALA A 117 9.41 9.41 -7.89
C ALA A 117 10.15 9.31 -9.26
N ARG A 118 10.89 8.22 -9.52
CA ARG A 118 11.59 8.00 -10.80
C ARG A 118 10.76 7.23 -11.82
N THR A 119 9.66 6.58 -11.41
CA THR A 119 8.72 5.95 -12.34
C THR A 119 7.73 7.00 -12.86
N SER A 120 7.49 7.01 -14.18
CA SER A 120 6.63 8.02 -14.84
C SER A 120 5.19 8.02 -14.32
N GLN A 121 4.73 6.90 -13.75
CA GLN A 121 3.53 6.74 -12.94
C GLN A 121 3.72 5.52 -12.01
N PRO A 122 3.43 5.61 -10.70
CA PRO A 122 3.49 4.44 -9.82
C PRO A 122 2.37 3.44 -10.15
N ASP A 123 2.66 2.14 -10.04
CA ASP A 123 1.65 1.09 -10.19
C ASP A 123 0.77 0.94 -8.92
N ILE A 124 -0.21 0.03 -8.98
CA ILE A 124 -1.14 -0.21 -7.87
C ILE A 124 -0.45 -0.66 -6.58
N VAL A 125 0.59 -1.50 -6.67
CA VAL A 125 1.32 -2.02 -5.50
C VAL A 125 2.14 -0.91 -4.87
N GLN A 126 2.80 -0.10 -5.69
CA GLN A 126 3.58 1.05 -5.26
C GLN A 126 2.70 2.10 -4.57
N TRP A 127 1.53 2.41 -5.14
CA TRP A 127 0.56 3.29 -4.51
C TRP A 127 0.02 2.73 -3.19
N PHE A 128 -0.28 1.43 -3.14
CA PHE A 128 -0.74 0.79 -1.92
C PHE A 128 0.29 0.87 -0.80
N VAL A 129 1.56 0.53 -1.09
CA VAL A 129 2.64 0.64 -0.10
C VAL A 129 2.83 2.09 0.35
N LYS A 130 2.86 3.05 -0.59
CA LYS A 130 3.00 4.47 -0.26
C LYS A 130 1.88 4.96 0.65
N LEU A 131 0.64 4.57 0.39
CA LEU A 131 -0.51 4.93 1.23
C LEU A 131 -0.43 4.30 2.62
N VAL A 132 -0.09 3.01 2.71
CA VAL A 132 0.08 2.34 4.00
C VAL A 132 1.21 2.98 4.82
N GLN A 133 2.31 3.37 4.19
CA GLN A 133 3.39 4.12 4.84
C GLN A 133 2.90 5.47 5.37
N GLU A 134 2.22 6.27 4.55
CA GLU A 134 1.71 7.58 4.97
C GLU A 134 0.68 7.47 6.11
N VAL A 135 -0.19 6.47 6.08
CA VAL A 135 -1.14 6.20 7.17
C VAL A 135 -0.42 5.81 8.46
N ARG A 136 0.60 4.96 8.39
CA ARG A 136 1.43 4.60 9.56
C ARG A 136 2.16 5.81 10.14
N ARG A 137 2.70 6.68 9.27
CA ARG A 137 3.42 7.90 9.69
C ARG A 137 2.56 8.82 10.54
N VAL A 138 1.28 9.00 10.22
CA VAL A 138 0.37 9.83 11.04
C VAL A 138 -0.04 9.13 12.35
N GLY A 139 -0.01 7.80 12.41
CA GLY A 139 -0.30 7.05 13.64
C GLY A 139 0.80 7.19 14.70
N ASP A 140 2.06 7.36 14.27
CA ASP A 140 3.18 7.61 15.16
C ASP A 140 3.22 9.09 15.58
N GLN A 141 2.76 9.40 16.80
CA GLN A 141 2.80 10.76 17.36
C GLN A 141 4.22 11.38 17.45
N ALA A 142 5.26 10.54 17.36
CA ALA A 142 6.66 10.96 17.30
C ALA A 142 7.14 11.35 15.89
N ALA A 143 6.33 11.14 14.84
CA ALA A 143 6.67 11.50 13.47
C ALA A 143 6.33 12.98 13.20
N SER A 144 7.31 13.86 13.39
CA SER A 144 7.18 15.27 13.01
C SER A 144 7.07 15.41 11.49
N GLY A 145 5.97 15.98 10.99
CA GLY A 145 5.80 16.38 9.57
C GLY A 145 4.75 15.61 8.75
N ALA A 146 4.29 14.44 9.22
CA ALA A 146 3.18 13.74 8.57
C ALA A 146 1.85 14.29 9.09
N THR A 147 1.11 15.00 8.24
CA THR A 147 -0.19 15.55 8.58
C THR A 147 -1.31 14.74 7.93
N GLU A 148 -2.52 14.79 8.49
CA GLU A 148 -3.70 14.21 7.84
C GLU A 148 -3.90 14.74 6.41
N ASN A 149 -3.46 15.97 6.15
CA ASN A 149 -3.51 16.56 4.81
C ASN A 149 -2.55 15.87 3.82
N ASN A 150 -1.42 15.34 4.29
CA ASN A 150 -0.51 14.56 3.44
C ASN A 150 -1.15 13.25 3.00
N ILE A 151 -1.86 12.57 3.91
CA ILE A 151 -2.61 11.35 3.59
C ILE A 151 -3.69 11.66 2.55
N ARG A 152 -4.51 12.70 2.77
CA ARG A 152 -5.55 13.14 1.84
C ARG A 152 -4.98 13.52 0.47
N ALA A 153 -3.86 14.25 0.44
CA ALA A 153 -3.17 14.60 -0.79
C ALA A 153 -2.63 13.36 -1.50
N THR A 154 -2.11 12.37 -0.76
CA THR A 154 -1.62 11.12 -1.33
C THR A 154 -2.74 10.30 -1.95
N PHE A 155 -3.90 10.19 -1.28
CA PHE A 155 -5.08 9.55 -1.87
C PHE A 155 -5.59 10.32 -3.09
N SER A 156 -5.69 11.65 -3.01
CA SER A 156 -6.14 12.48 -4.13
C SER A 156 -5.23 12.33 -5.35
N ASN A 157 -3.91 12.35 -5.13
CA ASN A 157 -2.93 12.09 -6.19
C ASN A 157 -3.03 10.67 -6.74
N ALA A 158 -3.34 9.70 -5.88
CA ALA A 158 -3.49 8.31 -6.28
C ALA A 158 -4.73 8.11 -7.16
N VAL A 159 -5.92 8.58 -6.77
CA VAL A 159 -7.19 8.18 -7.44
C VAL A 159 -7.92 9.29 -8.19
N LEU A 160 -7.63 10.56 -7.92
CA LEU A 160 -8.34 11.70 -8.55
C LEU A 160 -7.58 12.35 -9.72
N LEU A 161 -6.32 11.99 -9.96
CA LEU A 161 -5.61 12.47 -11.15
C LEU A 161 -6.28 11.93 -12.43
N PRO A 162 -6.48 12.77 -13.47
CA PRO A 162 -7.18 12.37 -14.69
C PRO A 162 -6.60 11.10 -15.34
N ASP A 163 -5.27 11.01 -15.39
CA ASP A 163 -4.52 9.93 -16.01
C ASP A 163 -4.10 8.82 -15.04
N SER A 164 -4.68 8.81 -13.82
CA SER A 164 -4.34 7.79 -12.85
C SER A 164 -4.80 6.40 -13.34
N PRO A 165 -3.89 5.41 -13.44
CA PRO A 165 -4.24 4.04 -13.83
C PRO A 165 -4.99 3.29 -12.71
N ILE A 166 -4.96 3.80 -11.48
CA ILE A 166 -5.47 3.10 -10.29
C ILE A 166 -6.81 3.68 -9.79
N LYS A 167 -7.38 4.68 -10.46
CA LYS A 167 -8.67 5.30 -10.09
C LYS A 167 -9.84 4.31 -10.05
N HIS A 168 -9.73 3.18 -10.73
CA HIS A 168 -10.74 2.12 -10.74
C HIS A 168 -10.47 0.99 -9.74
N ALA A 169 -9.45 1.10 -8.88
CA ALA A 169 -9.08 0.06 -7.92
C ALA A 169 -9.95 0.16 -6.64
N PRO A 170 -10.89 -0.78 -6.40
CA PRO A 170 -11.82 -0.66 -5.27
C PRO A 170 -11.14 -0.73 -3.91
N ALA A 171 -10.05 -1.51 -3.81
CA ALA A 171 -9.29 -1.65 -2.57
C ALA A 171 -8.76 -0.28 -2.06
N LEU A 172 -8.31 0.59 -2.97
CA LEU A 172 -7.79 1.92 -2.58
C LEU A 172 -8.90 2.84 -2.07
N TRP A 173 -10.05 2.83 -2.75
CA TRP A 173 -11.23 3.57 -2.32
C TRP A 173 -11.75 3.09 -0.96
N MET A 174 -11.76 1.78 -0.72
CA MET A 174 -12.13 1.20 0.58
C MET A 174 -11.19 1.65 1.70
N VAL A 175 -9.87 1.63 1.45
CA VAL A 175 -8.88 2.09 2.45
C VAL A 175 -9.04 3.58 2.73
N TRP A 176 -9.28 4.41 1.70
CA TRP A 176 -9.53 5.84 1.90
C TRP A 176 -10.80 6.09 2.71
N LEU A 177 -11.90 5.44 2.34
CA LEU A 177 -13.19 5.56 3.02
C LEU A 177 -13.07 5.17 4.50
N GLU A 178 -12.45 4.02 4.78
CA GLU A 178 -12.28 3.55 6.15
C GLU A 178 -11.37 4.48 6.97
N TRP A 179 -10.32 5.03 6.34
CA TRP A 179 -9.44 5.98 7.01
C TRP A 179 -10.16 7.29 7.37
N GLU A 180 -10.88 7.93 6.43
CA GLU A 180 -11.65 9.15 6.74
C GLU A 180 -12.76 8.87 7.76
N PHE A 181 -13.44 7.73 7.64
CA PHE A 181 -14.47 7.33 8.61
C PHE A 181 -13.90 7.11 10.02
N SER A 182 -12.69 6.54 10.13
CA SER A 182 -12.01 6.39 11.42
C SER A 182 -11.77 7.74 12.10
N ARG A 183 -11.58 8.83 11.35
CA ARG A 183 -11.39 10.18 11.90
C ARG A 183 -12.69 10.74 12.47
N VAL A 184 -13.83 10.47 11.85
CA VAL A 184 -15.16 10.89 12.36
C VAL A 184 -15.40 10.35 13.78
N ARG A 185 -14.97 9.11 14.05
CA ARG A 185 -15.15 8.46 15.36
C ARG A 185 -14.30 9.10 16.47
N VAL A 186 -13.18 9.73 16.12
CA VAL A 186 -12.20 10.28 17.08
C VAL A 186 -12.43 11.77 17.34
N LEU A 187 -13.02 12.50 16.41
CA LEU A 187 -13.18 13.96 16.48
C LEU A 187 -14.34 14.42 17.40
N GLU A 188 -14.23 15.60 18.00
CA GLU A 188 -15.28 16.26 18.77
C GLU A 188 -16.47 16.71 17.90
N GLN A 189 -17.66 16.89 18.49
CA GLN A 189 -18.93 17.15 17.77
C GLN A 189 -18.85 18.28 16.72
N GLN A 190 -18.16 19.40 17.01
CA GLN A 190 -18.03 20.51 16.05
C GLN A 190 -17.16 20.16 14.84
N SER A 191 -16.16 19.28 15.03
CA SER A 191 -15.27 18.82 13.95
C SER A 191 -15.85 17.64 13.17
N LYS A 192 -16.83 16.90 13.75
CA LYS A 192 -17.48 15.75 13.11
C LYS A 192 -18.22 16.11 11.83
N THR A 193 -18.94 17.24 11.79
CA THR A 193 -19.69 17.66 10.60
C THR A 193 -18.76 17.87 9.40
N SER A 194 -17.60 18.51 9.63
CA SER A 194 -16.60 18.71 8.58
C SER A 194 -15.99 17.37 8.09
N ALA A 195 -15.83 16.40 9.00
CA ALA A 195 -15.28 15.09 8.69
C ALA A 195 -16.29 14.23 7.91
N LEU A 196 -17.57 14.29 8.26
CA LEU A 196 -18.66 13.65 7.51
C LEU A 196 -18.77 14.19 6.09
N GLN A 197 -18.63 15.50 5.90
CA GLN A 197 -18.59 16.07 4.55
C GLN A 197 -17.42 15.52 3.71
N ARG A 198 -16.27 15.23 4.32
CA ARG A 198 -15.13 14.58 3.63
C ARG A 198 -15.45 13.13 3.28
N VAL A 199 -16.00 12.35 4.22
CA VAL A 199 -16.46 10.97 3.96
C VAL A 199 -17.45 10.95 2.79
N LYS A 200 -18.45 11.84 2.81
CA LYS A 200 -19.43 11.99 1.73
C LYS A 200 -18.77 12.29 0.38
N ARG A 201 -17.78 13.19 0.36
CA ARG A 201 -17.02 13.48 -0.86
C ARG A 201 -16.31 12.24 -1.40
N VAL A 202 -15.64 11.48 -0.54
CA VAL A 202 -14.96 10.22 -0.93
C VAL A 202 -15.95 9.20 -1.50
N ILE A 203 -17.14 9.08 -0.90
CA ILE A 203 -18.19 8.17 -1.41
C ILE A 203 -18.64 8.62 -2.80
N LEU A 204 -18.99 9.90 -2.97
CA LEU A 204 -19.48 10.44 -4.24
C LEU A 204 -18.42 10.35 -5.34
N ASP A 205 -17.17 10.68 -5.03
CA ASP A 205 -16.07 10.55 -5.98
C ASP A 205 -15.82 9.07 -6.31
N GLY A 206 -15.80 8.19 -5.31
CA GLY A 206 -15.66 6.75 -5.52
C GLY A 206 -16.77 6.17 -6.40
N MET A 207 -18.02 6.59 -6.21
CA MET A 207 -19.15 6.19 -7.06
C MET A 207 -18.98 6.60 -8.53
N ARG A 208 -18.25 7.67 -8.83
CA ARG A 208 -17.93 8.06 -10.22
C ARG A 208 -16.96 7.09 -10.87
N TYR A 209 -16.00 6.55 -10.11
CA TYR A 209 -14.92 5.72 -10.66
C TYR A 209 -15.13 4.21 -10.49
N ILE A 210 -15.84 3.76 -9.46
CA ILE A 210 -16.13 2.34 -9.17
C ILE A 210 -17.63 2.08 -8.91
N PRO A 211 -18.55 2.55 -9.77
CA PRO A 211 -20.00 2.41 -9.53
C PRO A 211 -20.44 0.95 -9.39
N TRP A 212 -19.76 0.00 -10.04
CA TRP A 212 -20.10 -1.43 -9.99
C TRP A 212 -19.78 -2.11 -8.65
N HIS A 213 -19.01 -1.49 -7.76
CA HIS A 213 -18.53 -2.15 -6.54
C HIS A 213 -19.53 -2.01 -5.37
N LYS A 214 -20.48 -2.94 -5.28
CA LYS A 214 -21.53 -2.96 -4.23
C LYS A 214 -20.99 -2.85 -2.81
N GLY A 215 -19.90 -3.55 -2.49
CA GLY A 215 -19.31 -3.51 -1.15
C GLY A 215 -18.83 -2.11 -0.74
N PHE A 216 -18.40 -1.29 -1.69
CA PHE A 216 -17.96 0.09 -1.42
C PHE A 216 -19.17 0.99 -1.17
N ILE A 217 -20.20 0.84 -1.99
CA ILE A 217 -21.45 1.60 -1.85
C ILE A 217 -22.13 1.28 -0.51
N LEU A 218 -22.28 -0.01 -0.18
CA LEU A 218 -22.88 -0.44 1.08
C LEU A 218 -22.07 0.07 2.26
N ARG A 219 -20.73 -0.04 2.21
CA ARG A 219 -19.87 0.51 3.27
C ARG A 219 -20.03 2.02 3.42
N GLY A 220 -20.12 2.75 2.31
CA GLY A 220 -20.34 4.20 2.32
C GLY A 220 -21.68 4.57 2.96
N LEU A 221 -22.75 3.85 2.64
CA LEU A 221 -24.06 4.05 3.25
C LEU A 221 -24.05 3.75 4.75
N GLU A 222 -23.43 2.64 5.17
CA GLU A 222 -23.23 2.33 6.59
C GLU A 222 -22.52 3.48 7.34
N CYS A 223 -21.50 4.06 6.73
CA CYS A 223 -20.75 5.18 7.31
C CYS A 223 -21.62 6.44 7.52
N LEU A 224 -22.59 6.69 6.63
CA LEU A 224 -23.51 7.82 6.74
C LEU A 224 -24.60 7.54 7.79
N ILE A 225 -25.21 6.35 7.74
CA ILE A 225 -26.26 5.92 8.68
C ILE A 225 -25.75 5.90 10.13
N ALA A 226 -24.53 5.42 10.37
CA ALA A 226 -23.99 5.26 11.71
C ALA A 226 -23.72 6.58 12.46
N ASN A 227 -23.70 7.73 11.78
CA ASN A 227 -23.30 9.01 12.38
C ASN A 227 -24.38 10.10 12.34
N GLU A 228 -25.48 9.90 11.63
CA GLU A 228 -26.52 10.91 11.50
C GLU A 228 -27.76 10.51 12.30
N GLU A 229 -28.05 11.26 13.37
CA GLU A 229 -29.36 11.25 14.02
C GLU A 229 -30.40 11.63 12.96
N THR A 230 -31.34 10.70 12.74
CA THR A 230 -32.48 10.64 11.81
C THR A 230 -33.14 11.97 11.41
N SER A 231 -32.42 12.85 10.73
CA SER A 231 -32.96 14.09 10.16
C SER A 231 -33.59 13.82 8.78
N ALA A 232 -34.67 14.53 8.46
CA ALA A 232 -35.37 14.40 7.17
C ALA A 232 -34.46 14.68 5.95
N VAL A 233 -33.42 15.51 6.15
CA VAL A 233 -32.40 15.83 5.14
C VAL A 233 -31.62 14.58 4.75
N VAL A 234 -31.26 13.74 5.73
CA VAL A 234 -30.48 12.50 5.53
C VAL A 234 -31.27 11.49 4.69
N ARG A 235 -32.56 11.37 4.96
CA ARG A 235 -33.46 10.53 4.17
C ARG A 235 -33.55 11.00 2.71
N GLN A 236 -33.56 12.31 2.48
CA GLN A 236 -33.54 12.86 1.13
C GLN A 236 -32.21 12.58 0.41
N GLU A 237 -31.08 12.70 1.12
CA GLU A 237 -29.76 12.42 0.55
C GLU A 237 -29.54 10.93 0.25
N HIS A 238 -29.99 10.04 1.15
CA HIS A 238 -29.99 8.60 0.89
C HIS A 238 -30.84 8.24 -0.33
N ARG A 239 -31.98 8.93 -0.52
CA ARG A 239 -32.82 8.77 -1.70
C ARG A 239 -32.11 9.22 -2.97
N GLN A 240 -31.42 10.36 -2.94
CA GLN A 240 -30.63 10.84 -4.08
C GLN A 240 -29.49 9.88 -4.44
N MET A 241 -28.79 9.33 -3.45
CA MET A 241 -27.75 8.33 -3.69
C MET A 241 -28.35 7.04 -4.27
N TYR A 242 -29.49 6.61 -3.75
CA TYR A 242 -30.22 5.45 -4.28
C TYR A 242 -30.66 5.66 -5.73
N ASP A 243 -31.22 6.83 -6.04
CA ASP A 243 -31.65 7.18 -7.40
C ASP A 243 -30.44 7.17 -8.37
N MET A 244 -29.29 7.71 -7.97
CA MET A 244 -28.05 7.59 -8.74
C MET A 244 -27.62 6.13 -8.97
N LEU A 245 -27.77 5.27 -7.97
CA LEU A 245 -27.40 3.85 -8.10
C LEU A 245 -28.33 3.12 -9.08
N VAL A 246 -29.63 3.42 -9.01
CA VAL A 246 -30.64 2.89 -9.95
C VAL A 246 -30.36 3.36 -11.37
N GLU A 247 -30.08 4.66 -11.57
CA GLU A 247 -29.68 5.22 -12.87
C GLU A 247 -28.44 4.54 -13.45
N ARG A 248 -27.50 4.13 -12.60
CA ARG A 248 -26.28 3.42 -12.98
C ARG A 248 -26.45 1.89 -13.10
N GLY A 249 -27.69 1.40 -13.01
CA GLY A 249 -28.03 -0.01 -13.20
C GLY A 249 -27.82 -0.90 -11.96
N LEU A 250 -27.52 -0.32 -10.80
CA LEU A 250 -27.44 -1.05 -9.52
C LEU A 250 -28.77 -1.00 -8.79
N ARG A 251 -29.38 -2.18 -8.66
CA ARG A 251 -30.55 -2.38 -7.80
C ARG A 251 -30.06 -2.88 -6.44
N ILE A 252 -30.16 -2.02 -5.43
CA ILE A 252 -29.99 -2.39 -4.02
C ILE A 252 -31.41 -2.44 -3.43
N ARG A 253 -31.71 -3.42 -2.57
CA ARG A 253 -32.96 -3.39 -1.78
C ARG A 253 -32.58 -2.93 -0.39
N TYR A 254 -33.15 -1.81 0.05
CA TYR A 254 -32.93 -1.28 1.38
C TYR A 254 -34.30 -1.15 2.06
N ASP A 255 -34.55 -1.97 3.08
CA ASP A 255 -35.79 -1.89 3.87
C ASP A 255 -35.64 -0.74 4.88
N ILE A 256 -36.34 0.37 4.61
CA ILE A 256 -36.35 1.57 5.47
C ILE A 256 -37.24 1.36 6.72
N GLU A 257 -38.02 0.29 6.77
CA GLU A 257 -39.10 0.09 7.75
C GLU A 257 -38.67 -0.43 9.13
N SER A 258 -37.38 -0.70 9.39
CA SER A 258 -36.92 -1.24 10.68
C SER A 258 -36.27 -0.22 11.63
N ALA A 259 -36.28 1.08 11.30
CA ALA A 259 -35.71 2.15 12.11
C ALA A 259 -36.77 3.15 12.63
N SER A 260 -37.91 2.63 13.10
CA SER A 260 -38.92 3.38 13.88
C SER A 260 -38.93 2.93 15.33
#